data_AF-A0A6L3KL71-F1
#
_entry.id   AF-A0A6L3KL71-F1
#
_cell.length_a   1.000
_cell.length_b   1.000
_cell.length_c   1.000
_cell.angle_alpha   90.00
_cell.angle_beta   90.00
_cell.angle_gamma   90.00
#
_symmetry.space_group_name_H-M   'P 1'
#
loop_
_entity.id
_entity.type
_entity.pdbx_description
1 polymer ?
#
loop_
_entity_poly.entity_id
_entity_poly.type
_entity_poly.pdbx_seq_one_letter_code
_entity_poly.pdbx_strand_id
1 'polypeptide(L)'
;MTKTERQQIIDLVKSEVVPAIGCTEPIAVALCVAKAAEVLGRHPEKITVLLSANILKNAMGVGIPGTGMIGLPIAVALGALIGKSEYQLEVLKDCNPDAVEEGRRFIDEKRIHIALKDGIKEKLYVEVCCEVGDEKSTAIIAGGHTSFVYMARNGEVLLNKQAVASTEKEEGALDLSLRKVYDFALTAPLDEIRFILETARLNKAAAESSFEGDYGHGLGKILRGTYEHKVMGD
;
A
#
# COMPACT_ATOMS: atom_id res chain seq x y z
N MET A 1 30.45 -10.35 -10.81
CA MET A 1 29.80 -9.86 -9.58
C MET A 1 30.24 -10.72 -8.42
N THR A 2 30.53 -10.12 -7.26
CA THR A 2 30.90 -10.88 -6.06
C THR A 2 29.69 -11.57 -5.44
N LYS A 3 29.91 -12.60 -4.62
CA LYS A 3 28.83 -13.28 -3.88
C LYS A 3 28.09 -12.30 -2.94
N THR A 4 28.83 -11.40 -2.31
CA THR A 4 28.27 -10.39 -1.38
C THR A 4 27.34 -9.41 -2.12
N GLU A 5 27.78 -8.84 -3.24
CA GLU A 5 26.94 -7.96 -4.05
C GLU A 5 25.69 -8.69 -4.57
N ARG A 6 25.84 -9.95 -4.99
CA ARG A 6 24.72 -10.76 -5.44
C ARG A 6 23.69 -10.97 -4.33
N GLN A 7 24.15 -11.30 -3.13
CA GLN A 7 23.28 -11.50 -1.97
C GLN A 7 22.53 -10.21 -1.62
N GLN A 8 23.23 -9.08 -1.64
CA GLN A 8 22.63 -7.77 -1.42
C GLN A 8 21.53 -7.43 -2.43
N ILE A 9 21.72 -7.75 -3.72
CA ILE A 9 20.68 -7.59 -4.74
C ILE A 9 19.49 -8.53 -4.45
N ILE A 10 19.75 -9.79 -4.08
CA ILE A 10 18.69 -10.75 -3.73
C ILE A 10 17.87 -10.25 -2.54
N ASP A 11 18.51 -9.72 -1.50
CA ASP A 11 17.84 -9.24 -0.31
C ASP A 11 16.97 -8.01 -0.62
N LEU A 12 17.46 -7.12 -1.48
CA LEU A 12 16.67 -6.00 -2.01
C LEU A 12 15.45 -6.48 -2.81
N VAL A 13 15.61 -7.48 -3.70
CA VAL A 13 14.47 -8.03 -4.44
C VAL A 13 13.46 -8.66 -3.48
N LYS A 14 13.89 -9.34 -2.43
CA LYS A 14 12.99 -9.92 -1.43
C LYS A 14 12.25 -8.86 -0.61
N SER A 15 12.86 -7.71 -0.34
CA SER A 15 12.19 -6.63 0.40
C SER A 15 11.17 -5.87 -0.46
N GLU A 16 11.42 -5.76 -1.76
CA GLU A 16 10.56 -5.01 -2.69
C GLU A 16 9.47 -5.89 -3.35
N VAL A 17 9.74 -7.17 -3.58
CA VAL A 17 8.81 -8.10 -4.25
C VAL A 17 8.00 -8.88 -3.20
N VAL A 18 7.05 -8.18 -2.58
CA VAL A 18 6.14 -8.75 -1.57
C VAL A 18 4.70 -8.77 -2.08
N PRO A 19 3.86 -9.73 -1.64
CA PRO A 19 2.43 -9.69 -1.91
C PRO A 19 1.78 -8.42 -1.35
N ALA A 20 0.87 -7.83 -2.12
CA ALA A 20 0.07 -6.69 -1.71
C ALA A 20 -1.35 -6.83 -2.28
N ILE A 21 -2.34 -6.32 -1.55
CA ILE A 21 -3.74 -6.38 -1.99
C ILE A 21 -4.09 -5.11 -2.76
N GLY A 22 -4.03 -5.16 -4.09
CA GLY A 22 -4.34 -3.99 -4.92
C GLY A 22 -3.23 -2.95 -4.95
N CYS A 23 -3.55 -1.69 -5.25
CA CYS A 23 -2.56 -0.61 -5.35
C CYS A 23 -1.96 -0.31 -3.96
N THR A 24 -0.64 -0.12 -3.89
CA THR A 24 0.05 0.06 -2.60
C THR A 24 -0.30 1.38 -1.94
N GLU A 25 -0.71 2.41 -2.69
CA GLU A 25 -1.09 3.71 -2.14
C GLU A 25 -2.37 3.69 -1.29
N PRO A 26 -3.55 3.25 -1.77
CA PRO A 26 -4.74 3.17 -0.91
C PRO A 26 -4.55 2.20 0.26
N ILE A 27 -3.75 1.14 0.08
CA ILE A 27 -3.45 0.19 1.14
C ILE A 27 -2.53 0.79 2.21
N ALA A 28 -1.53 1.59 1.84
CA ALA A 28 -0.72 2.31 2.83
C ALA A 28 -1.57 3.28 3.65
N VAL A 29 -2.59 3.90 3.04
CA VAL A 29 -3.56 4.71 3.77
C VAL A 29 -4.40 3.85 4.71
N ALA A 30 -4.98 2.74 4.24
CA ALA A 30 -5.73 1.80 5.09
C ALA A 30 -4.89 1.26 6.25
N LEU A 31 -3.62 0.94 6.00
CA LEU A 31 -2.64 0.49 7.00
C LEU A 31 -2.39 1.57 8.06
N CYS A 32 -2.20 2.82 7.65
CA CYS A 32 -2.03 3.94 8.57
C CYS A 32 -3.28 4.15 9.43
N VAL A 33 -4.47 4.04 8.83
CA VAL A 33 -5.74 4.16 9.53
C VAL A 33 -5.94 3.02 10.53
N ALA A 34 -5.66 1.77 10.14
CA ALA A 34 -5.73 0.61 11.03
C ALA A 34 -4.84 0.80 12.24
N LYS A 35 -3.60 1.24 12.04
CA LYS A 35 -2.68 1.51 13.15
C LYS A 35 -3.18 2.64 14.05
N ALA A 36 -3.71 3.74 13.47
CA ALA A 36 -4.28 4.82 14.26
C ALA A 36 -5.47 4.33 15.11
N ALA A 37 -6.39 3.54 14.53
CA ALA A 37 -7.52 2.97 15.25
C ALA A 37 -7.10 1.98 16.36
N GLU A 38 -6.10 1.14 16.10
CA GLU A 38 -5.51 0.26 17.12
C GLU A 38 -4.90 1.05 18.29
N VAL A 39 -4.19 2.14 18.00
CA VAL A 39 -3.62 3.04 19.02
C VAL A 39 -4.72 3.73 19.84
N LEU A 40 -5.83 4.12 19.20
CA LEU A 40 -7.02 4.63 19.89
C LEU A 40 -7.66 3.57 20.79
N GLY A 41 -7.58 2.30 20.38
CA GLY A 41 -8.12 1.15 21.10
C GLY A 41 -9.64 0.99 21.00
N ARG A 42 -10.29 1.72 20.08
CA ARG A 42 -11.72 1.62 19.75
C ARG A 42 -12.01 2.18 18.37
N HIS A 43 -13.21 1.93 17.85
CA HIS A 43 -13.61 2.49 16.56
C HIS A 43 -13.72 4.02 16.63
N PRO A 44 -13.13 4.75 15.67
CA PRO A 44 -13.22 6.20 15.63
C PRO A 44 -14.60 6.67 15.17
N GLU A 45 -15.05 7.81 15.71
CA GLU A 45 -16.23 8.54 15.22
C GLU A 45 -15.89 9.41 14.02
N LYS A 46 -14.65 9.92 13.96
CA LYS A 46 -14.16 10.77 12.88
C LYS A 46 -12.72 10.43 12.54
N ILE A 47 -12.41 10.49 11.25
CA ILE A 47 -11.07 10.23 10.71
C ILE A 47 -10.68 11.40 9.81
N THR A 48 -9.53 12.00 10.12
CA THR A 48 -8.88 12.98 9.25
C THR A 48 -7.62 12.37 8.65
N VAL A 49 -7.48 12.44 7.34
CA VAL A 49 -6.35 11.89 6.58
C VAL A 49 -5.69 13.01 5.80
N LEU A 50 -4.41 13.27 6.08
CA LEU A 50 -3.59 14.25 5.37
C LEU A 50 -2.52 13.52 4.56
N LEU A 51 -2.47 13.79 3.25
CA LEU A 51 -1.68 13.01 2.30
C LEU A 51 -0.71 13.88 1.51
N SER A 52 0.38 13.29 1.02
CA SER A 52 1.13 13.91 -0.07
C SER A 52 0.33 13.91 -1.37
N ALA A 53 0.63 14.88 -2.25
CA ALA A 53 0.00 14.98 -3.56
C ALA A 53 0.17 13.69 -4.39
N ASN A 54 1.29 12.98 -4.22
CA ASN A 54 1.56 11.74 -4.95
C ASN A 54 0.68 10.57 -4.46
N ILE A 55 0.45 10.45 -3.15
CA ILE A 55 -0.49 9.45 -2.63
C ILE A 55 -1.92 9.81 -3.06
N LEU A 56 -2.30 11.07 -2.91
CA LEU A 56 -3.67 11.52 -3.21
C LEU A 56 -4.04 11.25 -4.69
N LYS A 57 -3.17 11.62 -5.64
CA LYS A 57 -3.44 11.37 -7.08
C LYS A 57 -3.47 9.86 -7.43
N ASN A 58 -2.61 9.05 -6.82
CA ASN A 58 -2.48 7.62 -7.15
C ASN A 58 -3.58 6.76 -6.48
N ALA A 59 -4.10 7.18 -5.33
CA ALA A 59 -5.09 6.42 -4.56
C ALA A 59 -6.54 6.81 -4.86
N MET A 60 -6.79 7.94 -5.53
CA MET A 60 -8.14 8.47 -5.73
C MET A 60 -9.04 7.62 -6.65
N GLY A 61 -8.48 7.06 -7.72
CA GLY A 61 -9.25 6.44 -8.81
C GLY A 61 -9.13 4.92 -8.90
N VAL A 62 -8.61 4.26 -7.87
CA VAL A 62 -8.29 2.83 -7.90
C VAL A 62 -9.33 2.01 -7.15
N GLY A 63 -9.66 0.83 -7.69
CA GLY A 63 -10.58 -0.11 -7.04
C GLY A 63 -9.95 -0.72 -5.78
N ILE A 64 -10.76 -0.92 -4.74
CA ILE A 64 -10.32 -1.60 -3.51
C ILE A 64 -10.76 -3.07 -3.58
N PRO A 65 -9.82 -4.04 -3.62
CA PRO A 65 -10.14 -5.45 -3.78
C PRO A 65 -11.13 -5.95 -2.72
N GLY A 66 -12.05 -6.82 -3.12
CA GLY A 66 -13.06 -7.41 -2.23
C GLY A 66 -14.26 -6.51 -1.91
N THR A 67 -14.24 -5.23 -2.33
CA THR A 67 -15.30 -4.26 -1.98
C THR A 67 -16.27 -3.93 -3.11
N GLY A 68 -15.83 -4.09 -4.37
CA GLY A 68 -16.56 -3.57 -5.53
C GLY A 68 -16.63 -2.03 -5.59
N MET A 69 -15.92 -1.34 -4.70
CA MET A 69 -15.91 0.12 -4.59
C MET A 69 -14.56 0.70 -5.04
N ILE A 70 -14.59 1.98 -5.40
CA ILE A 70 -13.44 2.73 -5.90
C ILE A 70 -13.10 3.86 -4.94
N GLY A 71 -11.80 4.07 -4.75
CA GLY A 71 -11.26 5.28 -4.16
C GLY A 71 -10.94 5.17 -2.68
N LEU A 72 -10.40 6.27 -2.17
CA LEU A 72 -9.80 6.33 -0.86
C LEU A 72 -10.78 6.28 0.32
N PRO A 73 -12.02 6.82 0.26
CA PRO A 73 -12.94 6.79 1.38
C PRO A 73 -13.24 5.37 1.90
N ILE A 74 -13.42 4.39 1.00
CA ILE A 74 -13.69 3.00 1.41
C ILE A 74 -12.45 2.32 1.98
N ALA A 75 -11.25 2.60 1.47
CA ALA A 75 -10.00 2.11 2.05
C ALA A 75 -9.80 2.64 3.48
N VAL A 76 -10.11 3.93 3.72
CA VAL A 76 -10.05 4.55 5.04
C VAL A 76 -11.08 3.91 5.99
N ALA A 77 -12.33 3.77 5.55
CA ALA A 77 -13.38 3.17 6.35
C ALA A 77 -13.02 1.73 6.77
N LEU A 78 -12.63 0.88 5.82
CA LEU A 78 -12.25 -0.51 6.11
C LEU A 78 -10.99 -0.61 6.96
N GLY A 79 -10.02 0.28 6.76
CA GLY A 79 -8.84 0.37 7.61
C GLY A 79 -9.21 0.57 9.08
N ALA A 80 -10.22 1.41 9.37
CA ALA A 80 -10.66 1.67 10.74
C ALA A 80 -11.59 0.59 11.34
N LEU A 81 -12.34 -0.11 10.49
CA LEU A 81 -13.35 -1.07 10.94
C LEU A 81 -12.78 -2.49 11.09
N ILE A 82 -12.01 -2.96 10.11
CA ILE A 82 -11.53 -4.35 10.05
C ILE A 82 -10.03 -4.47 9.79
N GLY A 83 -9.36 -3.36 9.51
CA GLY A 83 -7.95 -3.34 9.17
C GLY A 83 -7.08 -3.85 10.32
N LYS A 84 -6.13 -4.74 9.99
CA LYS A 84 -5.14 -5.24 10.96
C LYS A 84 -3.74 -4.88 10.50
N SER A 85 -3.08 -4.00 11.24
CA SER A 85 -1.79 -3.47 10.83
C SER A 85 -0.67 -4.51 10.80
N GLU A 86 -0.81 -5.61 11.55
CA GLU A 86 0.10 -6.75 11.54
C GLU A 86 0.20 -7.41 10.15
N TYR A 87 -0.83 -7.26 9.30
CA TYR A 87 -0.84 -7.78 7.94
C TYR A 87 -0.12 -6.88 6.91
N GLN A 88 0.37 -5.71 7.32
CA GLN A 88 1.09 -4.78 6.44
C GLN A 88 0.30 -4.45 5.15
N LEU A 89 0.84 -4.77 3.97
CA LEU A 89 0.21 -4.51 2.67
C LEU A 89 -0.97 -5.46 2.35
N GLU A 90 -1.30 -6.35 3.27
CA GLU A 90 -2.50 -7.19 3.25
C GLU A 90 -3.49 -6.78 4.36
N VAL A 91 -3.43 -5.52 4.85
CA VAL A 91 -4.27 -4.99 5.95
C VAL A 91 -5.77 -5.25 5.80
N LEU A 92 -6.27 -5.37 4.56
CA LEU A 92 -7.69 -5.61 4.25
C LEU A 92 -8.01 -7.05 3.83
N LYS A 93 -7.12 -8.02 4.05
CA LYS A 93 -7.33 -9.41 3.56
C LYS A 93 -8.55 -10.12 4.17
N ASP A 94 -8.99 -9.69 5.35
CA ASP A 94 -10.15 -10.23 6.06
C ASP A 94 -11.46 -9.47 5.70
N CYS A 95 -11.44 -8.66 4.63
CA CYS A 95 -12.62 -7.92 4.16
C CYS A 95 -13.76 -8.87 3.76
N ASN A 96 -14.97 -8.54 4.19
CA ASN A 96 -16.18 -9.31 3.94
C ASN A 96 -17.37 -8.37 3.62
N PRO A 97 -18.49 -8.89 3.08
CA PRO A 97 -19.62 -8.06 2.67
C PRO A 97 -20.21 -7.17 3.79
N ASP A 98 -20.26 -7.66 5.03
CA ASP A 98 -20.81 -6.90 6.15
C ASP A 98 -19.93 -5.69 6.47
N ALA A 99 -18.60 -5.88 6.47
CA ALA A 99 -17.63 -4.81 6.67
C ALA A 99 -17.68 -3.75 5.55
N VAL A 100 -17.94 -4.18 4.31
CA VAL A 100 -18.11 -3.27 3.17
C VAL A 100 -19.35 -2.40 3.35
N GLU A 101 -20.46 -2.98 3.80
CA GLU A 101 -21.69 -2.24 4.03
C GLU A 101 -21.58 -1.29 5.23
N GLU A 102 -20.93 -1.70 6.31
CA GLU A 102 -20.61 -0.80 7.42
C GLU A 102 -19.68 0.33 6.98
N GLY A 103 -18.68 0.03 6.15
CA GLY A 103 -17.79 1.02 5.55
C GLY A 103 -18.54 2.03 4.67
N ARG A 104 -19.54 1.58 3.89
CA ARG A 104 -20.42 2.47 3.11
C ARG A 104 -21.17 3.43 4.01
N ARG A 105 -21.79 2.93 5.08
CA ARG A 105 -22.48 3.77 6.07
C ARG A 105 -21.55 4.80 6.71
N PHE A 106 -20.33 4.39 7.05
CA PHE A 106 -19.33 5.29 7.63
C PHE A 106 -18.98 6.47 6.70
N ILE A 107 -18.93 6.22 5.39
CA ILE A 107 -18.73 7.25 4.36
C ILE A 107 -19.97 8.15 4.24
N ASP A 108 -21.16 7.57 4.17
CA ASP A 108 -22.44 8.30 4.02
C ASP A 108 -22.70 9.25 5.20
N GLU A 109 -22.27 8.84 6.40
CA GLU A 109 -22.32 9.64 7.63
C GLU A 109 -21.25 10.77 7.66
N LYS A 110 -20.45 10.92 6.61
CA LYS A 110 -19.41 11.96 6.43
C LYS A 110 -18.37 11.99 7.56
N ARG A 111 -18.04 10.82 8.11
CA ARG A 111 -17.06 10.65 9.18
C ARG A 111 -15.60 10.76 8.72
N ILE A 112 -15.36 10.81 7.41
CA ILE A 112 -14.03 10.81 6.80
C ILE A 112 -13.75 12.17 6.16
N HIS A 113 -12.65 12.80 6.56
CA HIS A 113 -12.08 13.98 5.92
C HIS A 113 -10.72 13.63 5.32
N ILE A 114 -10.55 13.88 4.03
CA ILE A 114 -9.28 13.65 3.32
C ILE A 114 -8.82 14.98 2.73
N ALA A 115 -7.57 15.34 2.97
CA ALA A 115 -6.99 16.58 2.46
C ALA A 115 -5.50 16.41 2.08
N LEU A 116 -5.01 17.36 1.29
CA LEU A 116 -3.58 17.50 1.01
C LEU A 116 -2.87 18.02 2.27
N LYS A 117 -1.71 17.45 2.59
CA LYS A 117 -0.80 18.02 3.59
C LYS A 117 0.08 19.08 2.93
N ASP A 118 -0.05 20.33 3.38
CA ASP A 118 0.81 21.41 2.89
C ASP A 118 2.21 21.37 3.51
N GLY A 119 3.21 21.84 2.75
CA GLY A 119 4.56 22.11 3.26
C GLY A 119 5.45 20.89 3.52
N ILE A 120 5.08 19.70 3.03
CA ILE A 120 5.90 18.48 3.15
C ILE A 120 6.82 18.27 1.94
N LYS A 121 7.97 17.62 2.16
CA LYS A 121 8.96 17.29 1.11
C LYS A 121 8.85 15.84 0.65
N GLU A 122 8.25 15.01 1.48
CA GLU A 122 8.10 13.58 1.32
C GLU A 122 7.14 13.27 0.17
N LYS A 123 7.61 12.49 -0.81
CA LYS A 123 6.76 12.01 -1.91
C LYS A 123 5.70 11.05 -1.40
N LEU A 124 6.04 10.21 -0.42
CA LEU A 124 5.13 9.29 0.25
C LEU A 124 4.92 9.78 1.68
N TYR A 125 3.70 10.27 1.95
CA TYR A 125 3.30 10.74 3.27
C TYR A 125 1.82 10.46 3.50
N VAL A 126 1.52 9.86 4.64
CA VAL A 126 0.17 9.58 5.12
C VAL A 126 0.13 9.89 6.61
N GLU A 127 -0.64 10.90 7.00
CA GLU A 127 -0.95 11.23 8.40
C GLU A 127 -2.43 10.98 8.65
N VAL A 128 -2.73 10.18 9.67
CA VAL A 128 -4.10 9.87 10.07
C VAL A 128 -4.31 10.32 11.51
N CYS A 129 -5.39 11.05 11.72
CA CYS A 129 -5.92 11.37 13.04
C CYS A 129 -7.29 10.72 13.20
N CYS A 130 -7.43 9.87 14.20
CA CYS A 130 -8.68 9.22 14.58
C CYS A 130 -9.19 9.85 15.89
N GLU A 131 -10.49 10.16 15.95
CA GLU A 131 -11.12 10.89 17.06
C GLU A 131 -12.37 10.13 17.55
N VAL A 132 -12.59 10.10 18.87
CA VAL A 132 -13.79 9.55 19.53
C VAL A 132 -14.03 10.29 20.85
N GLY A 133 -15.12 11.06 20.94
CA GLY A 133 -15.30 12.01 22.04
C GLY A 133 -14.08 12.94 22.21
N ASP A 134 -13.49 12.96 23.41
CA ASP A 134 -12.30 13.75 23.73
C ASP A 134 -10.97 13.00 23.47
N GLU A 135 -11.03 11.72 23.06
CA GLU A 135 -9.85 10.92 22.78
C GLU A 135 -9.43 11.03 21.32
N LYS A 136 -8.10 11.04 21.10
CA LYS A 136 -7.51 11.07 19.77
C LYS A 136 -6.25 10.23 19.68
N SER A 137 -5.99 9.74 18.48
CA SER A 137 -4.75 9.05 18.13
C SER A 137 -4.24 9.53 16.78
N THR A 138 -2.93 9.55 16.63
CA THR A 138 -2.27 9.93 15.38
C THR A 138 -1.29 8.85 14.96
N ALA A 139 -1.27 8.50 13.68
CA ALA A 139 -0.23 7.68 13.06
C ALA A 139 0.27 8.35 11.79
N ILE A 140 1.57 8.23 11.51
CA ILE A 140 2.19 8.77 10.29
C ILE A 140 3.06 7.69 9.64
N ILE A 141 2.82 7.46 8.35
CA ILE A 141 3.68 6.70 7.46
C ILE A 141 4.40 7.66 6.51
N ALA A 142 5.72 7.54 6.40
CA ALA A 142 6.52 8.32 5.46
C ALA A 142 7.76 7.56 4.98
N GLY A 143 8.27 7.90 3.79
CA GLY A 143 9.47 7.30 3.21
C GLY A 143 9.29 5.91 2.59
N GLY A 144 8.36 5.09 3.10
CA GLY A 144 7.96 3.80 2.52
C GLY A 144 6.53 3.41 2.92
N HIS A 145 5.87 2.54 2.16
CA HIS A 145 4.45 2.22 2.30
C HIS A 145 4.06 1.59 3.66
N THR A 146 5.01 1.02 4.39
CA THR A 146 4.81 0.36 5.70
C THR A 146 5.63 1.00 6.83
N SER A 147 6.33 2.11 6.54
CA SER A 147 7.27 2.73 7.48
C SER A 147 6.57 3.74 8.40
N PHE A 148 6.16 3.28 9.58
CA PHE A 148 5.65 4.16 10.62
C PHE A 148 6.76 5.04 11.20
N VAL A 149 6.60 6.36 11.10
CA VAL A 149 7.55 7.36 11.56
C VAL A 149 7.08 8.12 12.80
N TYR A 150 5.78 8.12 13.08
CA TYR A 150 5.21 8.76 14.26
C TYR A 150 3.92 8.07 14.71
N MET A 151 3.74 7.92 16.02
CA MET A 151 2.47 7.48 16.63
C MET A 151 2.26 8.17 17.97
N ALA A 152 1.04 8.59 18.26
CA ALA A 152 0.67 9.19 19.53
C ALA A 152 -0.79 8.92 19.91
N ARG A 153 -1.08 8.94 21.22
CA ARG A 153 -2.44 8.88 21.78
C ARG A 153 -2.61 9.97 22.82
N ASN A 154 -3.64 10.80 22.70
CA ASN A 154 -3.97 11.86 23.66
C ASN A 154 -2.77 12.78 24.02
N GLY A 155 -1.85 12.99 23.07
CA GLY A 155 -0.63 13.78 23.26
C GLY A 155 0.58 13.01 23.80
N GLU A 156 0.40 11.77 24.26
CA GLU A 156 1.50 10.87 24.60
C GLU A 156 2.11 10.24 23.34
N VAL A 157 3.41 10.44 23.13
CA VAL A 157 4.15 9.93 21.97
C VAL A 157 4.58 8.49 22.23
N LEU A 158 4.09 7.57 21.40
CA LEU A 158 4.45 6.14 21.45
C LEU A 158 5.61 5.82 20.50
N LEU A 159 5.73 6.55 19.40
CA LEU A 159 6.81 6.43 18.43
C LEU A 159 7.12 7.80 17.83
N ASN A 160 8.41 8.15 17.72
CA ASN A 160 8.86 9.30 16.93
C ASN A 160 10.23 9.01 16.31
N LYS A 161 10.24 8.56 15.07
CA LYS A 161 11.44 8.39 14.23
C LYS A 161 11.77 9.64 13.41
N GLN A 162 10.84 10.60 13.32
CA GLN A 162 11.07 11.86 12.62
C GLN A 162 12.16 12.70 13.29
N ALA A 163 12.32 12.59 14.62
CA ALA A 163 13.41 13.23 15.35
C ALA A 163 14.80 12.66 15.00
N VAL A 164 14.88 11.39 14.61
CA VAL A 164 16.14 10.66 14.36
C VAL A 164 16.67 10.86 12.93
N ALA A 165 15.79 11.23 11.99
CA ALA A 165 16.12 11.47 10.58
C ALA A 165 17.10 12.64 10.34
N SER A 166 17.48 13.39 11.38
CA SER A 166 18.56 14.38 11.32
C SER A 166 19.97 13.77 11.36
N THR A 167 20.12 12.46 11.59
CA THR A 167 21.44 11.83 11.79
C THR A 167 21.70 10.53 11.02
N GLU A 168 20.71 9.99 10.30
CA GLU A 168 20.92 8.79 9.48
C GLU A 168 21.07 9.22 8.02
N LYS A 169 22.32 9.26 7.54
CA LYS A 169 22.57 9.02 6.11
C LYS A 169 21.93 7.67 5.77
N GLU A 170 21.35 7.54 4.59
CA GLU A 170 21.07 6.24 3.96
C GLU A 170 22.40 5.48 3.79
N GLU A 171 22.93 4.92 4.88
CA GLU A 171 24.03 3.98 4.85
C GLU A 171 23.47 2.67 4.30
N GLY A 172 23.72 2.40 3.02
CA GLY A 172 23.47 1.09 2.42
C GLY A 172 22.59 1.06 1.18
N ALA A 173 22.25 2.20 0.57
CA ALA A 173 21.65 2.16 -0.77
C ALA A 173 22.59 1.42 -1.72
N LEU A 174 22.17 0.24 -2.20
CA LEU A 174 22.95 -0.51 -3.16
C LEU A 174 23.20 0.36 -4.38
N ASP A 175 24.46 0.55 -4.76
CA ASP A 175 24.80 1.17 -6.03
C ASP A 175 24.41 0.20 -7.17
N LEU A 176 23.19 0.37 -7.67
CA LEU A 176 22.65 -0.36 -8.80
C LEU A 176 22.90 0.40 -10.10
N SER A 177 23.57 -0.25 -11.04
CA SER A 177 23.68 0.22 -12.42
C SER A 177 22.97 -0.75 -13.35
N LEU A 178 22.54 -0.27 -14.53
CA LEU A 178 21.93 -1.13 -15.55
C LEU A 178 22.84 -2.32 -15.90
N ARG A 179 24.16 -2.10 -15.90
CA ARG A 179 25.14 -3.17 -16.13
C ARG A 179 25.11 -4.22 -15.03
N LYS A 180 25.04 -3.82 -13.75
CA LYS A 180 24.93 -4.75 -12.61
C LYS A 180 23.64 -5.56 -12.67
N VAL A 181 22.52 -4.92 -13.01
CA VAL A 181 21.21 -5.60 -13.18
C VAL A 181 21.28 -6.62 -14.32
N TYR A 182 21.88 -6.26 -15.45
CA TYR A 182 22.08 -7.17 -16.59
C TYR A 182 22.96 -8.38 -16.21
N ASP A 183 24.11 -8.13 -15.59
CA ASP A 183 25.02 -9.19 -15.17
C ASP A 183 24.35 -10.10 -14.12
N PHE A 184 23.54 -9.54 -13.20
CA PHE A 184 22.74 -10.32 -12.25
C PHE A 184 21.74 -11.24 -12.95
N ALA A 185 20.93 -10.69 -13.85
CA ALA A 185 19.90 -11.43 -14.55
C ALA A 185 20.46 -12.61 -15.36
N LEU A 186 21.67 -12.48 -15.91
CA LEU A 186 22.30 -13.53 -16.72
C LEU A 186 23.14 -14.53 -15.94
N THR A 187 23.60 -14.18 -14.73
CA THR A 187 24.60 -15.00 -14.02
C THR A 187 24.19 -15.48 -12.64
N ALA A 188 23.10 -14.95 -12.06
CA ALA A 188 22.60 -15.40 -10.78
C ALA A 188 22.15 -16.88 -10.87
N PRO A 189 22.59 -17.76 -9.95
CA PRO A 189 22.11 -19.13 -9.91
C PRO A 189 20.59 -19.17 -9.72
N LEU A 190 19.89 -19.95 -10.55
CA LEU A 190 18.43 -20.01 -10.53
C LEU A 190 17.85 -20.41 -9.17
N ASP A 191 18.56 -21.25 -8.41
CA ASP A 191 18.13 -21.67 -7.07
C ASP A 191 18.11 -20.51 -6.07
N GLU A 192 19.01 -19.54 -6.20
CA GLU A 192 19.07 -18.38 -5.29
C GLU A 192 17.93 -17.38 -5.55
N ILE A 193 17.36 -17.38 -6.76
CA ILE A 193 16.29 -16.46 -7.20
C ILE A 193 14.94 -17.17 -7.42
N ARG A 194 14.84 -18.46 -7.09
CA ARG A 194 13.65 -19.29 -7.34
C ARG A 194 12.38 -18.74 -6.66
N PHE A 195 12.54 -18.01 -5.57
CA PHE A 195 11.45 -17.37 -4.82
C PHE A 195 10.60 -16.43 -5.70
N ILE A 196 11.16 -15.83 -6.75
CA ILE A 196 10.46 -14.93 -7.69
C ILE A 196 9.31 -15.66 -8.41
N LEU A 197 9.41 -16.98 -8.59
CA LEU A 197 8.36 -17.76 -9.25
C LEU A 197 7.03 -17.72 -8.52
N GLU A 198 7.03 -17.49 -7.21
CA GLU A 198 5.77 -17.32 -6.47
C GLU A 198 5.05 -16.04 -6.90
N THR A 199 5.77 -14.94 -7.09
CA THR A 199 5.23 -13.70 -7.66
C THR A 199 4.70 -13.93 -9.08
N ALA A 200 5.41 -14.72 -9.90
CA ALA A 200 4.94 -15.06 -11.24
C ALA A 200 3.63 -15.87 -11.19
N ARG A 201 3.53 -16.83 -10.27
CA ARG A 201 2.31 -17.63 -10.04
C ARG A 201 1.14 -16.75 -9.64
N LEU A 202 1.33 -15.87 -8.66
CA LEU A 202 0.29 -14.96 -8.16
C LEU A 202 -0.18 -13.98 -9.24
N ASN A 203 0.75 -13.32 -9.94
CA ASN A 203 0.42 -12.38 -11.01
C ASN A 203 -0.27 -13.08 -12.19
N LYS A 204 0.16 -14.30 -12.54
CA LYS A 204 -0.51 -15.09 -13.56
C LYS A 204 -1.95 -15.44 -13.17
N ALA A 205 -2.17 -15.90 -11.94
CA ALA A 205 -3.51 -16.20 -11.45
C ALA A 205 -4.43 -14.95 -11.45
N ALA A 206 -3.89 -13.78 -11.05
CA ALA A 206 -4.61 -12.51 -11.11
C ALA A 206 -4.95 -12.11 -12.56
N ALA A 207 -3.99 -12.25 -13.48
CA ALA A 207 -4.22 -11.98 -14.90
C ALA A 207 -5.27 -12.92 -15.51
N GLU A 208 -5.22 -14.21 -15.19
CA GLU A 208 -6.20 -15.20 -15.66
C GLU A 208 -7.61 -14.90 -15.13
N SER A 209 -7.72 -14.55 -13.84
CA SER A 209 -9.00 -14.13 -13.23
C SER A 209 -9.57 -12.88 -13.92
N SER A 210 -8.70 -11.98 -14.40
CA SER A 210 -9.13 -10.76 -15.10
C SER A 210 -9.86 -10.99 -16.42
N PHE A 211 -9.76 -12.19 -17.00
CA PHE A 211 -10.46 -12.55 -18.23
C PHE A 211 -11.93 -12.94 -18.00
N GLU A 212 -12.25 -13.40 -16.80
CA GLU A 212 -13.58 -13.89 -16.44
C GLU A 212 -14.49 -12.76 -15.95
N GLY A 213 -13.93 -11.80 -15.21
CA GLY A 213 -14.65 -10.64 -14.66
C GLY A 213 -14.52 -9.35 -15.48
N ASP A 214 -15.32 -8.35 -15.11
CA ASP A 214 -15.26 -6.99 -15.67
C ASP A 214 -14.52 -6.06 -14.70
N TYR A 215 -13.18 -6.07 -14.78
CA TYR A 215 -12.31 -5.26 -13.94
C TYR A 215 -11.80 -4.02 -14.68
N GLY A 216 -11.98 -2.84 -14.08
CA GLY A 216 -11.49 -1.57 -14.65
C GLY A 216 -11.96 -1.37 -16.10
N HIS A 217 -11.01 -1.20 -17.03
CA HIS A 217 -11.30 -1.04 -18.46
C HIS A 217 -11.39 -2.39 -19.22
N GLY A 218 -11.24 -3.53 -18.56
CA GLY A 218 -11.36 -4.85 -19.18
C GLY A 218 -10.30 -5.17 -20.24
N LEU A 219 -9.13 -4.50 -20.20
CA LEU A 219 -8.10 -4.63 -21.25
C LEU A 219 -7.68 -6.07 -21.52
N GLY A 220 -7.47 -6.89 -20.48
CA GLY A 220 -7.10 -8.30 -20.65
C GLY A 220 -8.14 -9.10 -21.45
N LYS A 221 -9.43 -8.88 -21.17
CA LYS A 221 -10.56 -9.51 -21.87
C LYS A 221 -10.69 -9.00 -23.31
N ILE A 222 -10.51 -7.69 -23.52
CA ILE A 222 -10.54 -7.06 -24.86
C ILE A 222 -9.40 -7.60 -25.73
N LEU A 223 -8.18 -7.65 -25.19
CA LEU A 223 -6.98 -8.09 -25.90
C LEU A 223 -6.93 -9.60 -26.13
N ARG A 224 -7.74 -10.42 -25.44
CA ARG A 224 -7.83 -11.88 -25.72
C ARG A 224 -8.90 -12.22 -26.77
N GLY A 225 -9.77 -11.25 -27.09
CA GLY A 225 -10.83 -11.42 -28.09
C GLY A 225 -10.33 -11.17 -29.52
N THR A 226 -11.25 -11.23 -30.48
CA THR A 226 -10.99 -10.92 -31.91
C THR A 226 -10.48 -9.50 -32.19
N TYR A 227 -10.42 -8.64 -31.16
CA TYR A 227 -9.90 -7.28 -31.23
C TYR A 227 -8.38 -7.22 -31.21
N GLU A 228 -7.68 -8.23 -30.66
CA GLU A 228 -6.22 -8.27 -30.60
C GLU A 228 -5.61 -8.10 -32.00
N HIS A 229 -5.99 -8.98 -32.92
CA HIS A 229 -5.52 -9.00 -34.31
C HIS A 229 -5.96 -7.76 -35.10
N LYS A 230 -7.03 -7.06 -34.69
CA LYS A 230 -7.49 -5.83 -35.34
C LYS A 230 -6.75 -4.57 -34.90
N VAL A 231 -6.18 -4.58 -33.69
CA VAL A 231 -5.55 -3.38 -33.08
C VAL A 231 -4.03 -3.50 -33.03
N MET A 232 -3.50 -4.69 -32.73
CA MET A 232 -2.05 -4.91 -32.57
C MET A 232 -1.34 -5.21 -33.91
N GLY A 233 -2.09 -5.57 -34.96
CA GLY A 233 -1.51 -6.10 -36.21
C GLY A 233 -1.08 -7.56 -36.08
N ASP A 234 -0.75 -8.19 -37.21
CA ASP A 234 -0.24 -9.57 -37.25
C ASP A 234 1.17 -9.72 -36.65
#